data_AF-A0A6N7Q678-F1
#
_entry.id   AF-A0A6N7Q678-F1
#
_cell.length_a   1.000
_cell.length_b   1.000
_cell.length_c   1.000
_cell.angle_alpha   90.00
_cell.angle_beta   90.00
_cell.angle_gamma   90.00
#
_symmetry.space_group_name_H-M   'P 1'
#
loop_
_entity.id
_entity.type
_entity.pdbx_description
1 polymer ?
#
loop_
_entity_poly.entity_id
_entity_poly.type
_entity_poly.pdbx_seq_one_letter_code
_entity_poly.pdbx_strand_id
1 'polypeptide(L)'
;MGIFDIVVAEAECPRCGDLQPWRIQYKYGYCRLHEYTLGDAICWFDPPGRRAPLIDMGENVAGLVAVSGTPEAACRHCKVEPDEATVWFRDNVVESVEVGVPVPNDDFIPVTPPLEWLQVWSQRRAGSANEDRLEASCRGRRWTLVIADGAGGLSGGALAAQRAAEAVSALGADMELTPATWCERLVQLDREMSADPKCGETTLVVVQVSGSELWGASIGDSGALLVEAGRVVELTARQKRKPLLGSGECMPTSIERQPLTGRLLLASDGLLKYLPQPRLSGIALAGDVRSAVDALVEAVELPSGRFHDDVAVILAEHVVRS
;
A
#
# COMPACT_ATOMS: atom_id res chain seq x y z
N MET A 1 12.68 22.69 6.76
CA MET A 1 13.50 21.58 6.21
C MET A 1 12.51 20.58 5.65
N GLY A 2 12.47 20.39 4.33
CA GLY A 2 11.49 19.51 3.70
C GLY A 2 11.77 18.05 4.05
N ILE A 3 10.75 17.21 4.07
CA ILE A 3 10.90 15.78 4.24
C ILE A 3 11.06 15.15 2.85
N PHE A 4 12.09 14.33 2.66
CA PHE A 4 12.48 13.66 1.41
C PHE A 4 13.08 12.29 1.75
N ASP A 5 13.16 11.41 0.75
CA ASP A 5 13.94 10.16 0.84
C ASP A 5 15.10 10.21 -0.15
N ILE A 6 16.03 9.26 -0.03
CA ILE A 6 17.25 9.20 -0.83
C ILE A 6 17.28 7.89 -1.62
N VAL A 7 17.54 7.97 -2.92
CA VAL A 7 18.01 6.81 -3.70
C VAL A 7 19.51 6.88 -3.85
N VAL A 8 20.18 5.75 -3.61
CA VAL A 8 21.60 5.54 -3.91
C VAL A 8 21.71 4.54 -5.06
N ALA A 9 22.20 5.02 -6.20
CA ALA A 9 22.31 4.21 -7.41
C ALA A 9 23.56 4.60 -8.22
N GLU A 10 24.13 3.64 -8.95
CA GLU A 10 25.13 3.95 -9.97
C GLU A 10 24.44 4.56 -11.19
N ALA A 11 24.91 5.72 -11.64
CA ALA A 11 24.43 6.38 -12.84
C ALA A 11 25.55 7.19 -13.50
N GLU A 12 25.42 7.40 -14.81
CA GLU A 12 26.42 8.13 -15.60
C GLU A 12 26.37 9.64 -15.28
N CYS A 13 27.54 10.26 -15.23
CA CYS A 13 27.64 11.71 -15.16
C CYS A 13 27.19 12.36 -16.48
N PRO A 14 26.26 13.34 -16.46
CA PRO A 14 25.72 13.95 -17.68
C PRO A 14 26.76 14.72 -18.50
N ARG A 15 27.92 15.07 -17.90
CA ARG A 15 29.00 15.80 -18.58
C ARG A 15 30.08 14.88 -19.14
N CYS A 16 30.55 13.91 -18.37
CA CYS A 16 31.74 13.12 -18.73
C CYS A 16 31.48 11.62 -18.89
N GLY A 17 30.25 11.14 -18.65
CA GLY A 17 29.88 9.73 -18.76
C GLY A 17 30.49 8.81 -17.69
N ASP A 18 31.14 9.38 -16.67
CA ASP A 18 31.72 8.60 -15.57
C ASP A 18 30.59 7.93 -14.76
N LEU A 19 30.64 6.61 -14.66
CA LEU A 19 29.71 5.82 -13.87
C LEU A 19 30.15 5.84 -12.40
N GLN A 20 29.28 6.32 -11.52
CA GLN A 20 29.58 6.45 -10.10
C GLN A 20 28.29 6.37 -9.28
N PRO A 21 28.38 6.09 -7.97
CA PRO A 21 27.24 6.16 -7.09
C PRO A 21 26.82 7.62 -6.86
N TRP A 22 25.55 7.91 -7.14
CA TRP A 22 24.89 9.16 -6.82
C TRP A 22 23.93 8.97 -5.65
N ARG A 23 23.82 10.01 -4.81
CA ARG A 23 22.78 10.13 -3.78
C ARG A 23 21.80 11.18 -4.25
N ILE A 24 20.53 10.81 -4.41
CA ILE A 24 19.52 11.69 -5.00
C ILE A 24 18.34 11.78 -4.05
N GLN A 25 18.07 13.00 -3.59
CA GLN A 25 16.90 13.31 -2.78
C GLN A 25 15.66 13.36 -3.68
N TYR A 26 14.55 12.78 -3.25
CA TYR A 26 13.29 12.82 -4.00
C TYR A 26 12.08 12.93 -3.04
N LYS A 27 10.92 13.29 -3.58
CA LYS A 27 9.68 13.47 -2.82
C LYS A 27 8.51 12.73 -3.48
N TYR A 28 8.49 11.42 -3.29
CA TYR A 28 7.43 10.55 -3.80
C TYR A 28 7.20 9.38 -2.83
N GLY A 29 5.96 9.15 -2.43
CA GLY A 29 5.61 8.20 -1.37
C GLY A 29 5.73 8.79 0.03
N TYR A 30 5.99 7.92 1.00
CA TYR A 30 6.11 8.24 2.41
C TYR A 30 7.55 8.65 2.76
N CYS A 31 7.88 9.90 2.44
CA CYS A 31 9.23 10.40 2.68
C CYS A 31 9.49 10.63 4.18
N ARG A 32 10.54 10.03 4.75
CA ARG A 32 11.05 10.23 6.13
C ARG A 32 12.57 10.04 6.27
N LEU A 33 13.35 10.39 5.25
CA LEU A 33 14.80 10.21 5.19
C LEU A 33 15.21 8.73 5.12
N HIS A 34 14.40 7.91 4.48
CA HIS A 34 14.80 6.55 4.09
C HIS A 34 15.88 6.61 3.02
N GLU A 35 16.70 5.56 2.98
CA GLU A 35 17.69 5.35 1.94
C GLU A 35 17.35 4.05 1.20
N TYR A 36 17.12 4.17 -0.10
CA TYR A 36 16.75 3.08 -1.00
C TYR A 36 17.83 2.87 -2.07
N THR A 37 17.84 1.67 -2.63
CA THR A 37 18.68 1.26 -3.76
C THR A 37 17.81 0.73 -4.90
N LEU A 38 18.40 0.51 -6.08
CA LEU A 38 17.66 -0.06 -7.22
C LEU A 38 17.07 -1.42 -6.85
N GLY A 39 15.77 -1.60 -7.10
CA GLY A 39 15.01 -2.80 -6.76
C GLY A 39 14.29 -2.74 -5.41
N ASP A 40 14.54 -1.73 -4.58
CA ASP A 40 13.80 -1.55 -3.32
C ASP A 40 12.39 -1.00 -3.58
N ALA A 41 11.41 -1.49 -2.82
CA ALA A 41 10.06 -0.93 -2.81
C ALA A 41 10.00 0.28 -1.87
N ILE A 42 9.41 1.37 -2.33
CA ILE A 42 9.19 2.57 -1.51
C ILE A 42 7.96 2.43 -0.64
N CYS A 43 8.02 3.03 0.55
CA CYS A 43 6.89 3.05 1.48
C CYS A 43 5.86 4.09 1.04
N TRP A 44 4.58 3.79 1.20
CA TRP A 44 3.50 4.76 1.04
C TRP A 44 2.84 5.16 2.36
N PHE A 45 3.15 4.46 3.46
CA PHE A 45 2.56 4.70 4.78
C PHE A 45 3.59 4.57 5.92
N ASP A 46 3.23 4.97 7.15
CA ASP A 46 4.13 5.13 8.30
C ASP A 46 4.95 3.86 8.67
N PRO A 47 6.29 3.96 8.88
CA PRO A 47 7.12 3.05 9.64
C PRO A 47 6.88 3.23 11.16
N PRO A 48 7.39 2.35 12.04
CA PRO A 48 6.76 2.11 13.33
C PRO A 48 7.02 3.20 14.37
N GLY A 49 5.95 3.55 15.10
CA GLY A 49 6.05 4.25 16.38
C GLY A 49 6.10 5.78 16.33
N ARG A 50 5.70 6.45 15.24
CA ARG A 50 5.55 7.92 15.21
C ARG A 50 4.10 8.34 14.92
N ARG A 51 3.68 9.45 15.51
CA ARG A 51 2.37 10.09 15.22
C ARG A 51 2.36 10.59 13.78
N ALA A 52 1.27 10.30 13.07
CA ALA A 52 1.03 10.71 11.69
C ALA A 52 1.06 12.24 11.50
N PRO A 53 1.85 12.74 10.53
CA PRO A 53 1.56 13.99 9.83
C PRO A 53 0.77 13.72 8.55
N LEU A 54 -0.17 14.61 8.26
CA LEU A 54 -1.26 14.57 7.26
C LEU A 54 -0.87 14.57 5.76
N ILE A 55 0.39 14.35 5.39
CA ILE A 55 0.83 14.65 4.00
C ILE A 55 1.80 13.59 3.49
N ASP A 56 1.25 12.60 2.76
CA ASP A 56 2.01 11.78 1.81
C ASP A 56 2.45 12.67 0.65
N MET A 57 3.65 12.45 0.11
CA MET A 57 4.18 13.27 -0.98
C MET A 57 3.89 12.57 -2.31
N GLY A 58 2.88 13.05 -3.02
CA GLY A 58 2.44 12.48 -4.30
C GLY A 58 1.26 11.53 -4.19
N GLU A 59 0.98 10.81 -5.28
CA GLU A 59 -0.17 9.91 -5.44
C GLU A 59 0.35 8.51 -5.83
N ASN A 60 -0.11 7.45 -5.17
CA ASN A 60 0.28 6.08 -5.51
C ASN A 60 -0.40 5.66 -6.81
N VAL A 61 0.21 6.05 -7.93
CA VAL A 61 -0.32 5.78 -9.28
C VAL A 61 0.21 4.45 -9.86
N ALA A 62 1.18 3.80 -9.20
CA ALA A 62 1.92 2.62 -9.68
C ALA A 62 2.39 2.79 -11.16
N GLY A 63 2.64 1.71 -11.90
CA GLY A 63 3.14 1.82 -13.28
C GLY A 63 4.53 2.42 -13.35
N LEU A 64 4.90 3.03 -14.47
CA LEU A 64 6.17 3.75 -14.59
C LEU A 64 5.94 5.21 -14.21
N VAL A 65 6.67 5.70 -13.23
CA VAL A 65 6.60 7.09 -12.74
C VAL A 65 7.98 7.70 -12.76
N ALA A 66 8.11 8.88 -13.35
CA ALA A 66 9.31 9.70 -13.30
C ALA A 66 9.17 10.71 -12.16
N VAL A 67 10.11 10.73 -11.23
CA VAL A 67 10.08 11.63 -10.06
C VAL A 67 11.28 12.56 -10.11
N SER A 68 11.03 13.85 -9.85
CA SER A 68 12.08 14.83 -9.77
C SER A 68 12.99 14.57 -8.57
N GLY A 69 14.29 14.60 -8.79
CA GLY A 69 15.30 14.39 -7.75
C GLY A 69 16.41 15.43 -7.77
N THR A 70 17.07 15.60 -6.62
CA THR A 70 18.20 16.52 -6.44
C THR A 70 19.45 15.75 -6.02
N PRO A 71 20.51 15.71 -6.84
CA PRO A 71 21.79 15.10 -6.48
C PRO A 71 22.47 15.82 -5.29
N GLU A 72 23.04 15.08 -4.35
CA GLU A 72 23.69 15.66 -3.15
C GLU A 72 25.16 16.06 -3.37
N ALA A 73 25.79 15.65 -4.46
CA ALA A 73 27.24 15.80 -4.65
C ALA A 73 27.65 16.01 -6.11
N ALA A 74 28.79 16.68 -6.29
CA ALA A 74 29.45 16.83 -7.58
C ALA A 74 29.98 15.50 -8.12
N CYS A 75 30.15 15.41 -9.43
CA CYS A 75 30.84 14.31 -10.07
C CYS A 75 32.28 14.19 -9.56
N ARG A 76 32.70 12.98 -9.15
CA ARG A 76 34.03 12.73 -8.59
C ARG A 76 35.13 12.96 -9.63
N HIS A 77 34.82 12.73 -10.90
CA HIS A 77 35.74 12.92 -12.03
C HIS A 77 35.79 14.38 -12.52
N CYS A 78 34.73 14.88 -13.15
CA CYS A 78 34.74 16.20 -13.81
C CYS A 78 34.27 17.37 -12.94
N LYS A 79 33.88 17.10 -11.68
CA LYS A 79 33.43 18.09 -10.70
C LYS A 79 32.18 18.88 -11.09
N VAL A 80 31.42 18.45 -12.09
CA VAL A 80 30.10 19.06 -12.38
C VAL A 80 29.16 18.80 -11.22
N GLU A 81 28.41 19.81 -10.81
CA GLU A 81 27.32 19.74 -9.85
C GLU A 81 26.01 19.76 -10.64
N PRO A 82 25.38 18.60 -10.89
CA PRO A 82 24.07 18.56 -11.52
C PRO A 82 23.00 18.98 -10.52
N ASP A 83 22.13 19.89 -10.93
CA ASP A 83 21.06 20.41 -10.06
C ASP A 83 19.82 19.50 -10.04
N GLU A 84 19.71 18.59 -11.01
CA GLU A 84 18.51 17.79 -11.27
C GLU A 84 18.86 16.35 -11.62
N ALA A 85 17.95 15.44 -11.28
CA ALA A 85 17.93 14.05 -11.69
C ALA A 85 16.48 13.58 -11.83
N THR A 86 16.29 12.48 -12.54
CA THR A 86 15.03 11.73 -12.57
C THR A 86 15.23 10.40 -11.86
N VAL A 87 14.36 10.10 -10.90
CA VAL A 87 14.24 8.78 -10.29
C VAL A 87 13.03 8.08 -10.89
N TRP A 88 13.25 6.91 -11.47
CA TRP A 88 12.21 6.13 -12.11
C TRP A 88 11.70 5.06 -11.16
N PHE A 89 10.39 5.02 -10.96
CA PHE A 89 9.73 3.98 -10.18
C PHE A 89 8.87 3.14 -11.10
N ARG A 90 9.03 1.81 -11.05
CA ARG A 90 8.08 0.88 -11.65
C ARG A 90 7.29 0.18 -10.56
N ASP A 91 5.98 0.40 -10.53
CA ASP A 91 5.07 -0.22 -9.57
C ASP A 91 5.54 -0.04 -8.11
N ASN A 92 6.01 1.17 -7.79
CA ASN A 92 6.59 1.56 -6.49
C ASN A 92 7.93 0.91 -6.14
N VAL A 93 8.60 0.28 -7.10
CA VAL A 93 9.97 -0.20 -6.97
C VAL A 93 10.92 0.77 -7.66
N VAL A 94 12.04 1.12 -7.02
CA VAL A 94 13.10 1.94 -7.63
C VAL A 94 13.64 1.19 -8.86
N GLU A 95 13.33 1.66 -10.06
CA GLU A 95 13.73 1.02 -11.32
C GLU A 95 15.08 1.53 -11.81
N SER A 96 15.24 2.84 -11.92
CA SER A 96 16.46 3.45 -12.45
C SER A 96 16.61 4.91 -12.03
N VAL A 97 17.77 5.47 -12.33
CA VAL A 97 18.14 6.86 -12.03
C VAL A 97 18.84 7.46 -13.24
N GLU A 98 18.49 8.70 -13.58
CA GLU A 98 19.14 9.48 -14.64
C GLU A 98 19.57 10.84 -14.08
N VAL A 99 20.88 11.13 -14.07
CA VAL A 99 21.42 12.40 -13.55
C VAL A 99 21.49 13.44 -14.65
N GLY A 100 21.04 14.66 -14.38
CA GLY A 100 21.01 15.76 -15.35
C GLY A 100 19.84 15.70 -16.34
N VAL A 101 18.91 14.78 -16.14
CA VAL A 101 17.66 14.69 -16.91
C VAL A 101 16.51 15.23 -16.04
N PRO A 102 15.89 16.36 -16.41
CA PRO A 102 14.76 16.91 -15.66
C PRO A 102 13.44 16.23 -15.96
N VAL A 103 12.54 16.28 -14.97
CA VAL A 103 11.12 16.00 -15.12
C VAL A 103 10.39 17.31 -15.43
N PRO A 104 9.73 17.47 -16.60
CA PRO A 104 9.12 18.74 -17.00
C PRO A 104 7.85 19.05 -16.21
N ASN A 105 7.94 19.98 -15.24
CA ASN A 105 6.85 20.53 -14.43
C ASN A 105 5.96 19.47 -13.75
N ASP A 106 6.41 18.97 -12.60
CA ASP A 106 5.64 18.50 -11.43
C ASP A 106 6.60 17.71 -10.52
N ASP A 107 6.27 17.52 -9.24
CA ASP A 107 7.09 16.72 -8.32
C ASP A 107 7.29 15.26 -8.85
N PHE A 108 6.31 14.76 -9.61
CA PHE A 108 6.34 13.47 -10.32
C PHE A 108 5.44 13.46 -11.57
N ILE A 109 5.73 12.60 -12.54
CA ILE A 109 4.95 12.38 -13.76
C ILE A 109 4.68 10.88 -13.93
N PRO A 110 3.42 10.43 -13.96
CA PRO A 110 3.08 9.09 -14.43
C PRO A 110 3.39 8.96 -15.93
N VAL A 111 4.27 8.04 -16.31
CA VAL A 111 4.74 7.83 -17.69
C VAL A 111 4.02 6.70 -18.38
N THR A 112 3.89 5.55 -17.73
CA THR A 112 3.01 4.48 -18.19
C THR A 112 2.12 4.05 -17.04
N PRO A 113 0.82 3.83 -17.26
CA PRO A 113 -0.05 3.31 -16.22
C PRO A 113 0.46 1.94 -15.72
N PRO A 114 0.01 1.49 -14.55
CA PRO A 114 0.13 0.08 -14.17
C PRO A 114 -0.46 -0.77 -15.29
N LEU A 115 -0.02 -2.02 -15.41
CA LEU A 115 -0.53 -2.92 -16.44
C LEU A 115 -2.07 -2.86 -16.47
N GLU A 116 -2.60 -2.45 -17.63
CA GLU A 116 -3.82 -1.65 -17.85
C GLU A 116 -5.16 -2.34 -17.53
N TRP A 117 -5.16 -3.33 -16.66
CA TRP A 117 -6.29 -4.23 -16.40
C TRP A 117 -6.92 -4.03 -15.01
N LEU A 118 -6.26 -3.34 -14.07
CA LEU A 118 -6.79 -3.06 -12.73
C LEU A 118 -6.48 -1.61 -12.31
N GLN A 119 -7.52 -0.84 -12.01
CA GLN A 119 -7.40 0.44 -11.29
C GLN A 119 -7.50 0.18 -9.79
N VAL A 120 -6.65 0.81 -8.99
CA VAL A 120 -6.64 0.69 -7.53
C VAL A 120 -6.57 2.09 -6.94
N TRP A 121 -7.41 2.38 -5.95
CA TRP A 121 -7.33 3.58 -5.12
C TRP A 121 -7.44 3.21 -3.66
N SER A 122 -6.72 3.93 -2.80
CA SER A 122 -6.75 3.69 -1.38
C SER A 122 -6.72 4.97 -0.57
N GLN A 123 -7.25 4.90 0.64
CA GLN A 123 -7.28 6.02 1.56
C GLN A 123 -7.29 5.51 3.01
N ARG A 124 -6.53 6.20 3.86
CA ARG A 124 -6.52 6.01 5.31
C ARG A 124 -6.86 7.33 6.01
N ARG A 125 -7.65 7.26 7.08
CA ARG A 125 -7.90 8.38 8.01
C ARG A 125 -7.84 7.88 9.44
N ALA A 126 -7.10 8.61 10.27
CA ALA A 126 -7.04 8.30 11.71
C ALA A 126 -8.29 8.84 12.42
N GLY A 127 -8.97 7.97 13.15
CA GLY A 127 -10.05 8.30 14.09
C GLY A 127 -9.64 8.12 15.55
N SER A 128 -8.64 7.27 15.80
CA SER A 128 -8.20 6.83 17.12
C SER A 128 -6.67 6.87 17.26
N ALA A 129 -6.02 5.74 17.57
CA ALA A 129 -4.58 5.65 17.81
C ALA A 129 -3.76 5.49 16.53
N ASN A 130 -4.39 5.53 15.35
CA ASN A 130 -3.78 5.33 14.04
C ASN A 130 -3.09 3.95 13.94
N GLU A 131 -3.85 2.92 14.28
CA GLU A 131 -3.44 1.51 14.30
C GLU A 131 -3.75 0.80 12.97
N ASP A 132 -4.55 1.41 12.10
CA ASP A 132 -4.79 0.93 10.74
C ASP A 132 -3.56 1.06 9.84
N ARG A 133 -3.35 0.05 8.98
CA ARG A 133 -2.36 0.02 7.90
C ARG A 133 -3.02 -0.52 6.63
N LEU A 134 -2.60 0.02 5.50
CA LEU A 134 -2.99 -0.48 4.20
C LEU A 134 -1.77 -0.42 3.28
N GLU A 135 -1.67 -1.35 2.34
CA GLU A 135 -0.61 -1.37 1.33
C GLU A 135 -1.20 -1.85 0.00
N ALA A 136 -0.72 -1.27 -1.10
CA ALA A 136 -1.06 -1.69 -2.44
C ALA A 136 0.22 -1.68 -3.30
N SER A 137 0.62 -2.85 -3.77
CA SER A 137 1.78 -3.02 -4.63
C SER A 137 1.43 -3.83 -5.87
N CYS A 138 2.13 -3.54 -6.97
CA CYS A 138 2.00 -4.30 -8.21
C CYS A 138 3.37 -4.87 -8.57
N ARG A 139 3.40 -6.08 -9.12
CA ARG A 139 4.58 -6.63 -9.79
C ARG A 139 4.17 -7.31 -11.07
N GLY A 140 4.53 -6.71 -12.20
CA GLY A 140 4.01 -7.16 -13.48
C GLY A 140 2.49 -7.09 -13.48
N ARG A 141 1.81 -8.20 -13.80
CA ARG A 141 0.33 -8.24 -13.84
C ARG A 141 -0.32 -8.66 -12.53
N ARG A 142 0.42 -8.73 -11.42
CA ARG A 142 -0.10 -9.18 -10.12
C ARG A 142 -0.13 -8.03 -9.14
N TRP A 143 -1.31 -7.73 -8.60
CA TRP A 143 -1.47 -6.82 -7.46
C TRP A 143 -1.44 -7.59 -6.15
N THR A 144 -0.87 -6.98 -5.11
CA THR A 144 -1.01 -7.41 -3.71
C THR A 144 -1.62 -6.25 -2.93
N LEU A 145 -2.82 -6.47 -2.39
CA LEU A 145 -3.60 -5.49 -1.64
C LEU A 145 -3.71 -5.97 -0.19
N VAL A 146 -3.44 -5.08 0.76
CA VAL A 146 -3.34 -5.43 2.18
C VAL A 146 -4.07 -4.41 3.04
N ILE A 147 -4.84 -4.86 4.01
CA ILE A 147 -5.34 -4.05 5.13
C ILE A 147 -5.08 -4.78 6.44
N ALA A 148 -4.63 -4.04 7.44
CA ALA A 148 -4.46 -4.51 8.80
C ALA A 148 -4.98 -3.44 9.77
N ASP A 149 -5.65 -3.88 10.83
CA ASP A 149 -6.19 -3.02 11.89
C ASP A 149 -5.66 -3.55 13.23
N GLY A 150 -4.83 -2.74 13.89
CA GLY A 150 -4.18 -3.09 15.15
C GLY A 150 -5.18 -3.11 16.29
N ALA A 151 -5.14 -4.18 17.10
CA ALA A 151 -6.11 -4.38 18.17
C ALA A 151 -6.04 -3.29 19.25
N GLY A 152 -7.07 -2.46 19.31
CA GLY A 152 -7.21 -1.43 20.34
C GLY A 152 -7.32 -1.98 21.77
N GLY A 153 -6.85 -1.20 22.75
CA GLY A 153 -6.95 -1.53 24.19
C GLY A 153 -5.80 -2.35 24.76
N LEU A 154 -4.91 -2.88 23.90
CA LEU A 154 -3.60 -3.42 24.28
C LEU A 154 -2.50 -2.53 23.68
N SER A 155 -1.34 -2.44 24.33
CA SER A 155 -0.21 -1.73 23.73
C SER A 155 0.36 -2.52 22.56
N GLY A 156 0.62 -1.86 21.43
CA GLY A 156 1.37 -2.46 20.32
C GLY A 156 0.56 -2.81 19.08
N GLY A 157 -0.73 -2.49 19.02
CA GLY A 157 -1.59 -2.69 17.84
C GLY A 157 -1.02 -2.03 16.59
N ALA A 158 -0.67 -0.75 16.66
CA ALA A 158 -0.02 -0.05 15.55
C ALA A 158 1.28 -0.72 15.05
N LEU A 159 2.10 -1.29 15.95
CA LEU A 159 3.32 -2.01 15.57
C LEU A 159 2.99 -3.35 14.90
N ALA A 160 1.95 -4.04 15.40
CA ALA A 160 1.51 -5.31 14.87
C ALA A 160 0.93 -5.18 13.46
N ALA A 161 0.01 -4.24 13.24
CA ALA A 161 -0.59 -3.97 11.95
C ALA A 161 0.47 -3.66 10.89
N GLN A 162 1.48 -2.88 11.29
CA GLN A 162 2.54 -2.50 10.39
C GLN A 162 3.47 -3.65 10.04
N ARG A 163 3.97 -4.40 11.03
CA ARG A 163 4.82 -5.56 10.77
C ARG A 163 4.11 -6.58 9.88
N ALA A 164 2.81 -6.78 10.13
CA ALA A 164 2.00 -7.65 9.33
C ALA A 164 1.91 -7.16 7.87
N ALA A 165 1.54 -5.89 7.68
CA ALA A 165 1.40 -5.29 6.35
C ALA A 165 2.71 -5.29 5.56
N GLU A 166 3.83 -4.90 6.16
CA GLU A 166 5.15 -4.90 5.54
C GLU A 166 5.58 -6.31 5.12
N ALA A 167 5.45 -7.29 6.03
CA ALA A 167 5.88 -8.66 5.77
C ALA A 167 5.11 -9.31 4.61
N VAL A 168 3.78 -9.15 4.57
CA VAL A 168 2.97 -9.77 3.50
C VAL A 168 3.05 -8.99 2.19
N SER A 169 3.26 -7.67 2.24
CA SER A 169 3.47 -6.86 1.04
C SER A 169 4.79 -7.23 0.36
N ALA A 170 5.88 -7.34 1.12
CA ALA A 170 7.17 -7.79 0.60
C ALA A 170 7.07 -9.21 0.02
N LEU A 171 6.42 -10.13 0.75
CA LEU A 171 6.23 -11.50 0.32
C LEU A 171 5.38 -11.61 -0.96
N GLY A 172 4.29 -10.85 -1.07
CA GLY A 172 3.42 -10.85 -2.26
C GLY A 172 4.01 -10.12 -3.45
N ALA A 173 4.89 -9.13 -3.21
CA ALA A 173 5.73 -8.54 -4.22
C ALA A 173 6.69 -9.61 -4.78
N ASP A 174 7.33 -10.42 -3.94
CA ASP A 174 8.28 -11.44 -4.40
C ASP A 174 7.66 -12.67 -5.04
N MET A 175 6.53 -13.13 -4.52
CA MET A 175 6.01 -14.44 -4.84
C MET A 175 4.53 -14.38 -5.19
N GLU A 176 4.12 -15.31 -6.05
CA GLU A 176 2.73 -15.70 -6.20
C GLU A 176 2.46 -16.85 -5.23
N LEU A 177 1.64 -16.60 -4.21
CA LEU A 177 1.37 -17.60 -3.18
C LEU A 177 0.01 -18.21 -3.40
N THR A 178 -0.09 -19.53 -3.22
CA THR A 178 -1.40 -20.16 -3.15
C THR A 178 -2.13 -19.72 -1.88
N PRO A 179 -3.47 -19.76 -1.85
CA PRO A 179 -4.27 -19.49 -0.66
C PRO A 179 -3.82 -20.30 0.58
N ALA A 180 -3.48 -21.57 0.39
CA ALA A 180 -2.95 -22.42 1.48
C ALA A 180 -1.58 -21.92 1.96
N THR A 181 -0.69 -21.57 1.03
CA THR A 181 0.62 -20.99 1.35
C THR A 181 0.49 -19.65 2.08
N TRP A 182 -0.49 -18.82 1.72
CA TRP A 182 -0.79 -17.60 2.49
C TRP A 182 -1.14 -17.93 3.94
N CYS A 183 -2.07 -18.86 4.18
CA CYS A 183 -2.42 -19.27 5.54
C CYS A 183 -1.20 -19.81 6.31
N GLU A 184 -0.36 -20.65 5.69
CA GLU A 184 0.87 -21.16 6.33
C GLU A 184 1.83 -20.02 6.71
N ARG A 185 2.01 -19.04 5.84
CA ARG A 185 2.89 -17.89 6.09
C ARG A 185 2.34 -16.96 7.17
N LEU A 186 1.02 -16.80 7.24
CA LEU A 186 0.40 -16.04 8.32
C LEU A 186 0.55 -16.76 9.68
N VAL A 187 0.44 -18.09 9.74
CA VAL A 187 0.72 -18.84 10.99
C VAL A 187 2.19 -18.73 11.39
N GLN A 188 3.12 -18.67 10.44
CA GLN A 188 4.53 -18.44 10.76
C GLN A 188 4.75 -17.02 11.31
N LEU A 189 4.24 -16.01 10.60
CA LEU A 189 4.34 -14.61 10.98
C LEU A 189 3.71 -14.34 12.36
N ASP A 190 2.59 -14.98 12.65
CA ASP A 190 1.92 -14.93 13.96
C ASP A 190 2.86 -15.30 15.12
N ARG A 191 3.61 -16.41 14.97
CA ARG A 191 4.55 -16.89 15.98
C ARG A 191 5.78 -15.99 16.11
N GLU A 192 6.24 -15.43 14.99
CA GLU A 192 7.35 -14.48 14.97
C GLU A 192 6.96 -13.18 15.69
N MET A 193 5.75 -12.67 15.42
CA MET A 193 5.18 -11.50 16.08
C MET A 193 4.95 -11.76 17.58
N SER A 194 4.36 -12.90 17.96
CA SER A 194 4.06 -13.23 19.36
C SER A 194 5.32 -13.40 20.23
N ALA A 195 6.48 -13.66 19.60
CA ALA A 195 7.76 -13.76 20.30
C ALA A 195 8.31 -12.37 20.73
N ASP A 196 7.84 -11.27 20.14
CA ASP A 196 8.21 -9.92 20.56
C ASP A 196 7.15 -9.34 21.50
N PRO A 197 7.45 -9.15 22.80
CA PRO A 197 6.48 -8.67 23.78
C PRO A 197 6.03 -7.21 23.55
N LYS A 198 6.68 -6.47 22.65
CA LYS A 198 6.23 -5.13 22.23
C LYS A 198 5.25 -5.16 21.06
N CYS A 199 5.22 -6.27 20.33
CA CYS A 199 4.30 -6.48 19.22
C CYS A 199 2.93 -6.83 19.79
N GLY A 200 1.92 -6.02 19.48
CA GLY A 200 0.55 -6.34 19.82
C GLY A 200 -0.05 -7.35 18.85
N GLU A 201 -1.38 -7.31 18.76
CA GLU A 201 -2.16 -8.11 17.83
C GLU A 201 -2.79 -7.23 16.74
N THR A 202 -3.13 -7.81 15.59
CA THR A 202 -3.75 -7.11 14.47
C THR A 202 -4.69 -8.03 13.69
N THR A 203 -5.70 -7.44 13.05
CA THR A 203 -6.38 -8.05 11.92
C THR A 203 -5.45 -8.06 10.70
N LEU A 204 -5.75 -8.87 9.69
CA LEU A 204 -5.06 -8.83 8.41
C LEU A 204 -5.96 -9.38 7.32
N VAL A 205 -6.06 -8.68 6.20
CA VAL A 205 -6.60 -9.16 4.93
C VAL A 205 -5.53 -8.90 3.87
N VAL A 206 -5.06 -9.96 3.22
CA VAL A 206 -4.17 -9.88 2.05
C VAL A 206 -4.85 -10.54 0.87
N VAL A 207 -4.89 -9.83 -0.27
CA VAL A 207 -5.46 -10.33 -1.52
C VAL A 207 -4.47 -10.07 -2.65
N GLN A 208 -4.06 -11.14 -3.32
CA GLN A 208 -3.41 -11.07 -4.63
C GLN A 208 -4.46 -11.12 -5.73
N VAL A 209 -4.27 -10.29 -6.76
CA VAL A 209 -5.15 -10.23 -7.93
C VAL A 209 -4.30 -10.33 -9.19
N SER A 210 -4.65 -11.24 -10.10
CA SER A 210 -4.03 -11.37 -11.41
C SER A 210 -5.06 -11.77 -12.45
N GLY A 211 -5.21 -10.96 -13.50
CA GLY A 211 -6.22 -11.19 -14.53
C GLY A 211 -7.64 -11.20 -13.94
N SER A 212 -8.34 -12.33 -14.05
CA SER A 212 -9.70 -12.50 -13.49
C SER A 212 -9.72 -13.25 -12.16
N GLU A 213 -8.57 -13.54 -11.57
CA GLU A 213 -8.47 -14.36 -10.37
C GLU A 213 -8.03 -13.48 -9.20
N LEU A 214 -8.60 -13.77 -8.02
CA LEU A 214 -8.11 -13.25 -6.76
C LEU A 214 -8.00 -14.38 -5.74
N TRP A 215 -6.98 -14.28 -4.91
CA TRP A 215 -6.73 -15.23 -3.83
C TRP A 215 -5.97 -14.56 -2.69
N GLY A 216 -5.95 -15.16 -1.53
CA GLY A 216 -5.32 -14.56 -0.37
C GLY A 216 -5.66 -15.25 0.94
N ALA A 217 -5.54 -14.51 2.03
CA ALA A 217 -5.94 -14.98 3.35
C ALA A 217 -6.40 -13.83 4.24
N SER A 218 -7.15 -14.17 5.28
CA SER A 218 -7.73 -13.21 6.23
C SER A 218 -7.79 -13.72 7.67
N ILE A 219 -7.67 -12.78 8.61
CA ILE A 219 -7.81 -12.94 10.06
C ILE A 219 -8.41 -11.65 10.63
N GLY A 220 -9.32 -11.75 11.60
CA GLY A 220 -9.91 -10.59 12.27
C GLY A 220 -11.23 -10.17 11.66
N ASP A 221 -11.53 -8.88 11.72
CA ASP A 221 -12.79 -8.28 11.27
C ASP A 221 -12.64 -7.13 10.26
N SER A 222 -11.42 -6.80 9.83
CA SER A 222 -11.19 -6.24 8.49
C SER A 222 -11.77 -7.17 7.43
N GLY A 223 -12.24 -6.64 6.30
CA GLY A 223 -12.99 -7.42 5.32
C GLY A 223 -12.57 -7.18 3.88
N ALA A 224 -12.86 -8.17 3.03
CA ALA A 224 -12.82 -8.05 1.57
C ALA A 224 -14.19 -8.38 0.99
N LEU A 225 -14.67 -7.51 0.10
CA LEU A 225 -15.99 -7.59 -0.54
C LEU A 225 -15.81 -7.48 -2.06
N LEU A 226 -16.53 -8.31 -2.84
CA LEU A 226 -16.82 -7.98 -4.24
C LEU A 226 -18.16 -7.28 -4.32
N VAL A 227 -18.13 -6.06 -4.83
CA VAL A 227 -19.31 -5.21 -5.01
C VAL A 227 -19.69 -5.24 -6.49
N GLU A 228 -20.82 -5.87 -6.78
CA GLU A 228 -21.43 -6.00 -8.10
C GLU A 228 -22.77 -5.25 -8.12
N ALA A 229 -23.27 -4.91 -9.31
CA ALA A 229 -24.59 -4.32 -9.44
C ALA A 229 -25.67 -5.26 -8.88
N GLY A 230 -26.29 -4.87 -7.76
CA GLY A 230 -27.34 -5.65 -7.10
C GLY A 230 -26.85 -6.82 -6.23
N ARG A 231 -25.53 -7.00 -6.06
CA ARG A 231 -24.98 -8.10 -5.25
C ARG A 231 -23.68 -7.69 -4.56
N VAL A 232 -23.52 -8.08 -3.30
CA VAL A 232 -22.24 -8.01 -2.59
C VAL A 232 -21.85 -9.42 -2.18
N VAL A 233 -20.64 -9.83 -2.52
CA VAL A 233 -20.06 -11.11 -2.08
C VAL A 233 -19.01 -10.80 -1.02
N GLU A 234 -19.26 -11.21 0.22
CA GLU A 234 -18.30 -11.09 1.31
C GLU A 234 -17.27 -12.22 1.22
N LEU A 235 -16.08 -11.90 0.72
CA LEU A 235 -14.97 -12.85 0.54
C LEU A 235 -14.44 -13.36 1.89
N THR A 236 -14.58 -12.53 2.92
CA THR A 236 -14.15 -12.81 4.29
C THR A 236 -15.26 -13.39 5.19
N ALA A 237 -16.40 -13.81 4.62
CA ALA A 237 -17.55 -14.26 5.42
C ALA A 237 -17.28 -15.45 6.36
N ARG A 238 -16.23 -16.23 6.06
CA ARG A 238 -15.81 -17.40 6.85
C ARG A 238 -14.61 -17.14 7.75
N GLN A 239 -14.08 -15.91 7.78
CA GLN A 239 -12.86 -15.59 8.50
C GLN A 239 -13.04 -15.78 10.02
N LYS A 240 -11.94 -16.16 10.69
CA LYS A 240 -11.89 -16.20 12.14
C LYS A 240 -11.53 -14.81 12.66
N ARG A 241 -12.43 -14.25 13.49
CA ARG A 241 -12.21 -12.93 14.12
C ARG A 241 -11.19 -12.96 15.25
N LYS A 242 -11.06 -14.11 15.93
CA LYS A 242 -10.09 -14.35 17.01
C LYS A 242 -9.63 -15.81 17.01
N PRO A 243 -8.44 -16.09 17.55
CA PRO A 243 -7.44 -15.11 17.98
C PRO A 243 -6.81 -14.36 16.79
N LEU A 244 -6.32 -13.14 17.02
CA LEU A 244 -5.80 -12.24 16.00
C LEU A 244 -4.35 -12.60 15.63
N LEU A 245 -3.82 -11.99 14.57
CA LEU A 245 -2.42 -12.16 14.18
C LEU A 245 -1.52 -11.46 15.21
N GLY A 246 -0.47 -12.13 15.65
CA GLY A 246 0.41 -11.72 16.75
C GLY A 246 0.10 -12.42 18.07
N SER A 247 -0.97 -13.22 18.15
CA SER A 247 -1.32 -13.97 19.36
C SER A 247 -0.50 -15.26 19.53
N GLY A 248 0.09 -15.78 18.44
CA GLY A 248 0.76 -17.08 18.38
C GLY A 248 -0.18 -18.28 18.20
N GLU A 249 -1.48 -18.04 18.10
CA GLU A 249 -2.54 -19.05 17.95
C GLU A 249 -3.52 -18.74 16.81
N CYS A 250 -3.19 -17.82 15.90
CA CYS A 250 -4.10 -17.37 14.85
C CYS A 250 -4.56 -18.53 13.94
N MET A 251 -5.74 -18.36 13.35
CA MET A 251 -6.32 -19.34 12.42
C MET A 251 -6.73 -18.64 11.12
N PRO A 252 -5.78 -18.42 10.20
CA PRO A 252 -6.06 -17.72 8.95
C PRO A 252 -7.05 -18.49 8.08
N THR A 253 -7.89 -17.75 7.36
CA THR A 253 -8.88 -18.29 6.43
C THR A 253 -8.52 -17.88 5.00
N SER A 254 -8.45 -18.86 4.10
CA SER A 254 -8.15 -18.61 2.70
C SER A 254 -9.27 -17.80 2.02
N ILE A 255 -8.85 -16.93 1.11
CA ILE A 255 -9.72 -16.21 0.18
C ILE A 255 -9.42 -16.74 -1.20
N GLU A 256 -10.45 -17.10 -1.95
CA GLU A 256 -10.36 -17.54 -3.34
C GLU A 256 -11.60 -17.13 -4.11
N ARG A 257 -11.41 -16.51 -5.28
CA ARG A 257 -12.51 -16.19 -6.17
C ARG A 257 -12.07 -16.03 -7.61
N GLN A 258 -12.86 -16.63 -8.50
CA GLN A 258 -12.81 -16.44 -9.94
C GLN A 258 -14.25 -16.55 -10.50
N PRO A 259 -14.66 -15.67 -11.43
CA PRO A 259 -13.94 -14.47 -11.89
C PRO A 259 -14.04 -13.30 -10.89
N LEU A 260 -13.07 -12.39 -10.93
CA LEU A 260 -13.18 -11.03 -10.42
C LEU A 260 -14.25 -10.30 -11.24
N THR A 261 -15.39 -10.03 -10.61
CA THR A 261 -16.53 -9.34 -11.21
C THR A 261 -16.95 -8.19 -10.30
N GLY A 262 -17.16 -7.01 -10.87
CA GLY A 262 -17.41 -5.79 -10.11
C GLY A 262 -16.14 -5.16 -9.51
N ARG A 263 -16.30 -4.44 -8.40
CA ARG A 263 -15.21 -3.78 -7.67
C ARG A 263 -14.82 -4.57 -6.43
N LEU A 264 -13.52 -4.78 -6.25
CA LEU A 264 -12.96 -5.37 -5.04
C LEU A 264 -12.73 -4.26 -4.00
N LEU A 265 -13.42 -4.36 -2.86
CA LEU A 265 -13.27 -3.45 -1.74
C LEU A 265 -12.61 -4.20 -0.58
N LEU A 266 -11.47 -3.72 -0.10
CA LEU A 266 -10.92 -4.08 1.20
C LEU A 266 -11.15 -2.91 2.15
N ALA A 267 -11.56 -3.19 3.39
CA ALA A 267 -11.69 -2.14 4.40
C ALA A 267 -11.50 -2.66 5.84
N SER A 268 -11.07 -1.77 6.74
CA SER A 268 -11.05 -2.02 8.19
C SER A 268 -12.44 -1.91 8.81
N ASP A 269 -12.57 -2.25 10.10
CA ASP A 269 -13.86 -2.23 10.80
C ASP A 269 -14.42 -0.79 10.90
N GLY A 270 -13.56 0.24 10.91
CA GLY A 270 -13.96 1.65 10.94
C GLY A 270 -14.80 2.09 9.74
N LEU A 271 -14.71 1.39 8.60
CA LEU A 271 -15.69 1.51 7.52
C LEU A 271 -16.84 0.51 7.69
N LEU A 272 -16.52 -0.78 7.75
CA LEU A 272 -17.50 -1.87 7.58
C LEU A 272 -18.56 -1.93 8.69
N LYS A 273 -18.19 -1.49 9.89
CA LYS A 273 -19.07 -1.46 11.06
C LYS A 273 -20.00 -0.26 11.08
N TYR A 274 -19.57 0.87 10.50
CA TYR A 274 -20.27 2.15 10.58
C TYR A 274 -21.01 2.52 9.29
N LEU A 275 -20.70 1.86 8.16
CA LEU A 275 -21.40 2.06 6.90
C LEU A 275 -22.26 0.83 6.51
N PRO A 276 -23.60 0.93 6.58
CA PRO A 276 -24.48 -0.18 6.22
C PRO A 276 -24.27 -0.65 4.78
N GLN A 277 -24.27 -1.98 4.58
CA GLN A 277 -23.98 -2.62 3.30
C GLN A 277 -24.71 -2.02 2.08
N PRO A 278 -26.02 -1.68 2.11
CA PRO A 278 -26.69 -1.08 0.96
C PRO A 278 -26.15 0.30 0.57
N ARG A 279 -25.74 1.10 1.57
CA ARG A 279 -25.14 2.43 1.33
C ARG A 279 -23.70 2.27 0.85
N LEU A 280 -22.94 1.37 1.49
CA LEU A 280 -21.58 1.02 1.08
C LEU A 280 -21.53 0.57 -0.38
N SER A 281 -22.39 -0.37 -0.78
CA SER A 281 -22.38 -0.86 -2.17
C SER A 281 -22.80 0.20 -3.17
N GLY A 282 -23.78 1.05 -2.82
CA GLY A 282 -24.20 2.18 -3.66
C GLY A 282 -23.07 3.18 -3.91
N ILE A 283 -22.30 3.51 -2.87
CA ILE A 283 -21.15 4.42 -2.99
C ILE A 283 -20.00 3.74 -3.75
N ALA A 284 -19.66 2.50 -3.38
CA ALA A 284 -18.55 1.78 -3.99
C ALA A 284 -18.73 1.59 -5.51
N LEU A 285 -19.96 1.50 -6.02
CA LEU A 285 -20.28 1.39 -7.44
C LEU A 285 -20.43 2.74 -8.16
N ALA A 286 -20.44 3.87 -7.45
CA ALA A 286 -20.64 5.17 -8.05
C ALA A 286 -19.34 5.72 -8.65
N GLY A 287 -19.45 6.49 -9.73
CA GLY A 287 -18.34 7.24 -10.31
C GLY A 287 -17.12 6.38 -10.67
N ASP A 288 -15.95 7.00 -10.72
CA ASP A 288 -14.66 6.33 -10.81
C ASP A 288 -14.18 5.81 -9.42
N VAL A 289 -13.16 4.97 -9.41
CA VAL A 289 -12.63 4.32 -8.20
C VAL A 289 -12.17 5.34 -7.14
N ARG A 290 -11.56 6.46 -7.55
CA ARG A 290 -11.07 7.50 -6.62
C ARG A 290 -12.23 8.22 -5.95
N SER A 291 -13.16 8.74 -6.74
CA SER A 291 -14.36 9.40 -6.23
C SER A 291 -15.18 8.49 -5.28
N ALA A 292 -15.23 7.19 -5.58
CA ALA A 292 -15.92 6.22 -4.73
C ALA A 292 -15.23 6.03 -3.37
N VAL A 293 -13.90 5.95 -3.32
CA VAL A 293 -13.17 5.82 -2.05
C VAL A 293 -13.28 7.08 -1.21
N ASP A 294 -13.14 8.26 -1.81
CA ASP A 294 -13.32 9.54 -1.11
C ASP A 294 -14.72 9.58 -0.45
N ALA A 295 -15.75 9.23 -1.22
CA ALA A 295 -17.13 9.18 -0.72
C ALA A 295 -17.38 8.08 0.33
N LEU A 296 -16.68 6.94 0.28
CA LEU A 296 -16.76 5.89 1.30
C LEU A 296 -16.23 6.39 2.64
N VAL A 297 -15.09 7.08 2.63
CA VAL A 297 -14.48 7.66 3.84
C VAL A 297 -15.33 8.79 4.39
N GLU A 298 -15.78 9.73 3.55
CA GLU A 298 -16.69 10.82 3.97
C GLU A 298 -18.00 10.30 4.56
N ALA A 299 -18.51 9.15 4.09
CA ALA A 299 -19.77 8.60 4.56
C ALA A 299 -19.76 8.13 6.03
N VAL A 300 -18.58 7.90 6.61
CA VAL A 300 -18.38 7.52 8.02
C VAL A 300 -17.78 8.65 8.87
N GLU A 301 -17.56 9.83 8.28
CA GLU A 301 -17.14 11.02 8.99
C GLU A 301 -18.28 11.57 9.86
N LEU A 302 -17.96 11.89 11.11
CA LEU A 302 -18.89 12.52 12.04
C LEU A 302 -19.07 14.00 11.71
N PRO A 303 -20.19 14.64 12.13
CA PRO A 303 -20.38 16.09 11.96
C PRO A 303 -19.27 16.96 12.57
N SER A 304 -18.46 16.40 13.48
CA SER A 304 -17.30 17.06 14.08
C SER A 304 -16.03 17.04 13.22
N GLY A 305 -16.06 16.37 12.06
CA GLY A 305 -14.89 16.11 11.23
C GLY A 305 -13.97 15.00 11.77
N ARG A 306 -14.48 14.16 12.68
CA ARG A 306 -13.75 13.04 13.29
C ARG A 306 -14.36 11.71 12.84
N PHE A 307 -13.67 10.62 13.11
CA PHE A 307 -14.14 9.26 12.85
C PHE A 307 -14.43 8.50 14.15
N HIS A 308 -15.27 7.47 14.07
CA HIS A 308 -15.53 6.58 15.19
C HIS A 308 -14.33 5.70 15.53
N ASP A 309 -13.61 5.25 14.50
CA ASP A 309 -12.34 4.54 14.57
C ASP A 309 -11.44 4.97 13.42
N ASP A 310 -10.23 4.44 13.36
CA ASP A 310 -9.42 4.53 12.15
C ASP A 310 -10.14 3.90 10.94
N VAL A 311 -9.96 4.48 9.77
CA VAL A 311 -10.62 4.05 8.54
C VAL A 311 -9.57 3.80 7.49
N ALA A 312 -9.46 2.56 7.02
CA ALA A 312 -8.65 2.15 5.89
C ALA A 312 -9.53 1.55 4.80
N VAL A 313 -9.31 1.98 3.55
CA VAL A 313 -10.08 1.57 2.39
C VAL A 313 -9.15 1.35 1.21
N ILE A 314 -9.31 0.23 0.51
CA ILE A 314 -8.76 0.00 -0.84
C ILE A 314 -9.93 -0.41 -1.73
N LEU A 315 -10.07 0.26 -2.87
CA LEU A 315 -11.02 -0.12 -3.92
C LEU A 315 -10.27 -0.42 -5.21
N ALA A 316 -10.60 -1.54 -5.84
CA ALA A 316 -10.00 -1.95 -7.10
C ALA A 316 -11.08 -2.31 -8.12
N GLU A 317 -10.87 -1.91 -9.39
CA GLU A 317 -11.79 -2.15 -10.50
C GLU A 317 -11.04 -2.74 -11.70
N HIS A 318 -11.55 -3.85 -12.23
CA HIS A 318 -11.02 -4.41 -13.46
C HIS A 318 -11.38 -3.51 -14.66
N VAL A 319 -10.37 -2.96 -15.34
CA VAL A 319 -10.56 -2.15 -16.54
C VAL A 319 -10.77 -3.07 -17.74
N VAL A 320 -12.01 -3.16 -18.22
CA VAL A 320 -12.30 -3.83 -19.49
C VAL A 320 -12.06 -2.83 -20.62
N ARG A 321 -10.98 -3.00 -21.38
CA ARG A 321 -10.82 -2.28 -22.65
C ARG A 321 -11.81 -2.84 -23.68
N SER A 322 -12.71 -1.98 -24.15
CA SER A 322 -13.54 -2.20 -25.33
C SER A 322 -12.71 -2.19 -26.62
#